data_AF-A0A9D2PS58-F1
#
_entry.id   AF-A0A9D2PS58-F1
#
_cell.length_a   1.000
_cell.length_b   1.000
_cell.length_c   1.000
_cell.angle_alpha   90.00
_cell.angle_beta   90.00
_cell.angle_gamma   90.00
#
_symmetry.space_group_name_H-M   'P 1'
#
loop_
_entity.id
_entity.type
_entity.pdbx_description
1 polymer ?
#
loop_
_entity_poly.entity_id
_entity_poly.type
_entity_poly.pdbx_seq_one_letter_code
_entity_poly.pdbx_strand_id
1 'polypeptide(L)'
;MEQVLLATNPFQSAAQPIIELINAAAGPLLMIVAALGVIYCIILGAKLAKAEEPQDREKAKNALKNAIIGFVLIFVLIAALNLMLPSLTSWMNDSGGTSIQTDFNQSN
;
A
#
# COMPACT_ATOMS: atom_id res chain seq x y z
N MET A 1 -3.79 24.96 38.12
CA MET A 1 -3.42 23.66 37.52
C MET A 1 -4.06 23.60 36.14
N GLU A 2 -3.47 24.34 35.21
CA GLU A 2 -3.88 24.42 33.81
C GLU A 2 -3.38 23.17 33.08
N GLN A 3 -4.05 22.05 33.32
CA GLN A 3 -3.97 20.89 32.43
C GLN A 3 -4.99 21.13 31.32
N VAL A 4 -4.71 22.14 30.48
CA VAL A 4 -5.14 22.11 29.08
C VAL A 4 -4.25 21.04 28.44
N LEU A 5 -4.57 19.79 28.78
CA LEU A 5 -4.07 18.61 28.10
C LEU A 5 -4.64 18.73 26.70
N LEU A 6 -3.81 19.34 25.83
CA LEU A 6 -3.78 19.15 24.39
C LEU A 6 -4.62 17.93 24.06
N ALA A 7 -5.73 18.17 23.36
CA ALA A 7 -6.48 17.14 22.67
C ALA A 7 -5.57 16.55 21.57
N THR A 8 -4.50 15.88 21.99
CA THR A 8 -3.76 14.92 21.19
C THR A 8 -4.78 13.83 20.95
N ASN A 9 -5.43 13.86 19.79
CA ASN A 9 -6.43 12.89 19.41
C ASN A 9 -5.88 11.49 19.75
N PRO A 10 -6.50 10.73 20.67
CA PRO A 10 -5.93 9.46 21.15
C PRO A 10 -5.69 8.46 20.00
N PHE A 11 -6.46 8.61 18.92
CA PHE A 11 -6.29 7.89 17.66
C PHE A 11 -4.98 8.20 16.94
N GLN A 12 -4.47 9.44 16.96
CA GLN A 12 -3.18 9.78 16.36
C GLN A 12 -2.02 9.14 17.14
N SER A 13 -2.03 9.20 18.47
CA SER A 13 -0.99 8.55 19.29
C SER A 13 -1.00 7.04 19.15
N ALA A 14 -2.17 6.43 18.95
CA ALA A 14 -2.27 4.98 18.66
C ALA A 14 -1.82 4.63 17.23
N ALA A 15 -2.06 5.49 16.24
CA ALA A 15 -1.76 5.23 14.83
C ALA A 15 -0.31 5.53 14.44
N GLN A 16 0.35 6.52 15.08
CA GLN A 16 1.75 6.88 14.80
C GLN A 16 2.72 5.68 14.72
N PRO A 17 2.79 4.78 15.71
CA PRO A 17 3.73 3.65 15.64
C PRO A 17 3.40 2.70 14.48
N ILE A 18 2.12 2.54 14.14
CA ILE A 18 1.68 1.67 13.05
C ILE A 18 2.16 2.24 11.70
N ILE A 19 2.06 3.55 11.52
CA ILE A 19 2.43 4.21 10.26
C ILE A 19 3.94 4.27 10.07
N GLU A 20 4.71 4.47 11.14
CA GLU A 20 6.17 4.35 11.08
C GLU A 20 6.62 2.94 10.70
N LEU A 21 6.00 1.91 11.30
CA LEU A 21 6.30 0.51 10.95
C LEU A 21 5.96 0.20 9.49
N ILE A 22 4.82 0.68 8.99
CA ILE A 22 4.42 0.46 7.60
C ILE A 22 5.40 1.17 6.65
N ASN A 23 5.73 2.45 6.88
CA ASN A 23 6.65 3.20 6.03
C ASN A 23 8.08 2.61 6.07
N ALA A 24 8.54 2.16 7.23
CA ALA A 24 9.84 1.51 7.37
C ALA A 24 9.89 0.15 6.64
N ALA A 25 8.80 -0.62 6.67
CA ALA A 25 8.74 -1.93 6.02
C ALA A 25 8.44 -1.86 4.51
N ALA A 26 7.73 -0.82 4.06
CA ALA A 26 7.25 -0.68 2.68
C ALA A 26 8.36 -0.71 1.62
N GLY A 27 9.43 0.07 1.83
CA GLY A 27 10.57 0.12 0.90
C GLY A 27 11.24 -1.24 0.71
N PRO A 28 11.66 -1.92 1.80
CA PRO A 28 12.18 -3.28 1.75
C PRO A 28 11.20 -4.28 1.11
N LEU A 29 9.90 -4.17 1.42
CA LEU A 29 8.88 -5.09 0.88
C LEU A 29 8.81 -5.00 -0.65
N LEU A 30 8.77 -3.77 -1.19
CA LEU A 30 8.72 -3.54 -2.63
C LEU A 30 9.98 -4.05 -3.34
N MET A 31 11.15 -3.90 -2.72
CA MET A 31 12.41 -4.45 -3.25
C MET A 31 12.40 -5.98 -3.33
N ILE A 32 11.89 -6.65 -2.29
CA ILE A 32 11.80 -8.12 -2.26
C ILE A 32 10.81 -8.62 -3.31
N VAL A 33 9.64 -7.99 -3.40
CA VAL A 33 8.62 -8.35 -4.41
C VAL A 33 9.19 -8.16 -5.81
N ALA A 34 9.91 -7.07 -6.08
CA ALA A 34 10.57 -6.84 -7.36
C ALA A 34 11.60 -7.95 -7.69
N ALA A 35 12.45 -8.30 -6.74
CA ALA A 35 13.45 -9.37 -6.92
C ALA A 35 12.80 -10.74 -7.19
N LEU A 36 11.77 -11.10 -6.43
CA LEU A 36 11.01 -12.33 -6.62
C LEU A 36 10.29 -12.35 -7.97
N GLY A 37 9.74 -11.20 -8.40
CA GLY A 37 9.11 -11.03 -9.71
C GLY A 37 10.06 -11.33 -10.86
N VAL A 38 11.29 -10.81 -10.80
CA VAL A 38 12.32 -11.08 -11.82
C VAL A 38 12.67 -12.56 -11.86
N ILE A 39 12.94 -13.18 -10.70
CA ILE A 39 13.26 -14.61 -10.61
C ILE A 39 12.13 -15.46 -11.20
N TYR A 40 10.89 -15.17 -10.81
CA TYR A 40 9.72 -15.92 -11.28
C TYR A 40 9.51 -15.74 -12.79
N CYS A 41 9.74 -14.53 -13.32
CA CYS A 41 9.67 -14.25 -14.75
C CYS A 41 10.69 -15.05 -15.56
N ILE A 42 11.92 -15.24 -15.05
CA ILE A 42 12.95 -16.07 -15.71
C ILE A 42 12.51 -17.53 -15.78
N ILE A 43 11.96 -18.08 -14.69
CA ILE A 43 11.51 -19.49 -14.63
C ILE A 43 10.36 -19.74 -15.61
N LEU A 44 9.37 -18.84 -15.65
CA LEU A 44 8.26 -18.92 -16.61
C LEU A 44 8.74 -18.72 -18.05
N GLY A 45 9.63 -17.77 -18.29
CA GLY A 45 10.25 -17.53 -19.60
C GLY A 45 10.99 -18.77 -20.11
N ALA A 46 11.72 -19.46 -19.23
CA ALA A 46 12.41 -20.71 -19.56
C ALA A 46 11.43 -21.85 -19.91
N LYS A 47 10.31 -22.00 -19.18
CA LYS A 47 9.27 -22.99 -19.52
C LYS A 47 8.59 -22.66 -20.86
N LEU A 48 8.44 -21.38 -21.19
CA LEU A 48 7.86 -20.93 -22.45
C LEU A 48 8.82 -21.15 -23.63
N ALA A 49 10.12 -20.95 -23.42
CA ALA A 49 11.15 -21.20 -24.42
C ALA A 49 11.32 -22.69 -24.74
N LYS A 50 11.16 -23.58 -23.74
CA LYS A 50 11.21 -25.04 -23.90
C LYS A 50 9.92 -25.69 -24.39
N ALA A 51 8.83 -24.94 -24.55
CA ALA A 51 7.58 -25.49 -25.06
C ALA A 51 7.70 -25.73 -26.59
N GLU A 52 7.95 -26.97 -26.97
CA GLU A 52 8.07 -27.41 -28.37
C GLU A 52 6.75 -27.96 -28.93
N GLU A 53 5.83 -28.44 -28.07
CA GLU A 53 4.49 -28.86 -28.49
C GLU A 53 3.52 -27.67 -28.64
N PRO A 54 2.72 -27.62 -29.73
CA PRO A 54 1.81 -26.50 -30.02
C PRO A 54 0.80 -26.24 -28.89
N GLN A 55 0.36 -27.29 -28.20
CA GLN A 55 -0.56 -27.18 -27.07
C GLN A 55 0.11 -26.55 -25.82
N ASP A 56 1.36 -26.88 -25.53
CA ASP A 56 2.09 -26.31 -24.40
C ASP A 56 2.53 -24.87 -24.65
N ARG A 57 2.76 -24.50 -25.92
CA ARG A 57 3.06 -23.10 -26.31
C ARG A 57 1.90 -22.15 -26.04
N GLU A 58 0.69 -22.51 -26.41
CA GLU A 58 -0.49 -21.66 -26.15
C GLU A 58 -0.80 -21.57 -24.65
N LYS A 59 -0.66 -22.69 -23.94
CA LYS A 59 -0.87 -22.74 -22.49
C LYS A 59 0.17 -21.91 -21.72
N ALA A 60 1.44 -21.99 -22.12
CA ALA A 60 2.52 -21.22 -21.52
C ALA A 60 2.40 -19.72 -21.82
N LYS A 61 1.97 -19.31 -23.03
CA LYS A 61 1.68 -17.90 -23.36
C LYS A 61 0.57 -17.31 -22.50
N ASN A 62 -0.54 -18.04 -22.33
CA ASN A 62 -1.63 -17.59 -21.47
C ASN A 62 -1.22 -17.54 -19.99
N ALA A 63 -0.44 -18.52 -19.53
CA ALA A 63 0.10 -18.53 -18.18
C ALA A 63 1.05 -17.34 -17.93
N LEU A 64 1.92 -17.00 -18.90
CA LEU A 64 2.79 -15.83 -18.81
C LEU A 64 1.98 -14.53 -18.71
N LYS A 65 0.96 -14.38 -19.57
CA LYS A 65 0.12 -13.17 -19.57
C LYS A 65 -0.58 -12.99 -18.22
N ASN A 66 -1.14 -14.06 -17.67
CA ASN A 66 -1.78 -14.04 -16.37
C ASN A 66 -0.78 -13.81 -15.23
N ALA A 67 0.43 -14.38 -15.31
CA ALA A 67 1.47 -14.19 -14.31
C ALA A 67 1.97 -12.74 -14.27
N ILE A 68 2.19 -12.12 -15.44
CA ILE A 68 2.58 -10.70 -15.55
C ILE A 68 1.47 -9.81 -15.00
N ILE A 69 0.22 -10.05 -15.38
CA ILE A 69 -0.92 -9.27 -14.89
C ILE A 69 -1.04 -9.40 -13.37
N GLY A 70 -0.91 -10.59 -12.81
CA GLY A 70 -0.93 -10.82 -11.37
C GLY A 70 0.21 -10.09 -10.65
N PHE A 71 1.44 -10.19 -11.17
CA PHE A 71 2.60 -9.52 -10.60
C PHE A 71 2.43 -7.99 -10.59
N VAL A 72 2.03 -7.41 -11.74
CA VAL A 72 1.77 -5.98 -11.87
C VAL A 72 0.63 -5.55 -10.95
N LEU A 73 -0.45 -6.33 -10.87
CA LEU A 73 -1.61 -6.01 -10.03
C LEU A 73 -1.25 -6.00 -8.54
N ILE A 74 -0.48 -6.99 -8.05
CA ILE A 74 0.00 -7.02 -6.67
C ILE A 74 0.97 -5.86 -6.39
N PHE A 75 1.91 -5.59 -7.30
CA PHE A 75 2.84 -4.49 -7.16
C PHE A 75 2.10 -3.14 -7.08
N VAL A 76 1.17 -2.89 -8.00
CA VAL A 76 0.37 -1.67 -8.04
C VAL A 76 -0.51 -1.54 -6.80
N LEU A 77 -1.13 -2.62 -6.31
CA LEU A 77 -1.92 -2.59 -5.07
C LEU A 77 -1.06 -2.15 -3.87
N ILE A 78 0.12 -2.77 -3.68
CA ILE A 78 1.01 -2.46 -2.56
C ILE A 78 1.57 -1.04 -2.70
N ALA A 79 1.99 -0.64 -3.91
CA ALA A 79 2.50 0.69 -4.18
C ALA A 79 1.42 1.76 -3.99
N ALA A 80 0.20 1.53 -4.49
CA ALA A 80 -0.92 2.46 -4.34
C ALA A 80 -1.32 2.65 -2.88
N LEU A 81 -1.40 1.58 -2.08
CA LEU A 81 -1.62 1.72 -0.64
C LEU A 81 -0.50 2.55 0.01
N ASN A 82 0.77 2.25 -0.29
CA ASN A 82 1.89 3.00 0.27
C ASN A 82 1.90 4.49 -0.10
N LEU A 83 1.53 4.81 -1.34
CA LEU A 83 1.44 6.20 -1.79
C LEU A 83 0.19 6.91 -1.27
N MET A 84 -0.89 6.17 -0.97
CA MET A 84 -2.14 6.73 -0.46
C MET A 84 -2.12 6.93 1.07
N LEU A 85 -1.33 6.15 1.81
CA LEU A 85 -1.15 6.31 3.26
C LEU A 85 -0.79 7.74 3.71
N PRO A 86 0.21 8.44 3.11
CA PRO A 86 0.53 9.82 3.49
C PRO A 86 -0.61 10.80 3.20
N SER A 87 -1.36 10.60 2.12
CA SER A 87 -2.54 11.42 1.81
C SER A 87 -3.67 11.16 2.80
N LEU A 88 -3.84 9.91 3.23
CA LEU A 88 -4.83 9.54 4.24
C LEU A 88 -4.46 10.08 5.63
N THR A 89 -3.18 10.11 5.99
CA THR A 89 -2.74 10.76 7.24
C THR A 89 -2.91 12.26 7.18
N SER A 90 -2.55 12.92 6.07
CA SER A 90 -2.82 14.35 5.90
C SER A 90 -4.32 14.65 6.03
N TRP A 91 -5.17 13.88 5.36
CA TRP A 91 -6.62 14.01 5.48
C TRP A 91 -7.13 13.74 6.89
N MET A 92 -6.62 12.71 7.58
CA MET A 92 -6.99 12.39 8.96
C MET A 92 -6.57 13.51 9.92
N ASN A 93 -5.39 14.09 9.70
CA ASN A 93 -4.89 15.20 10.50
C ASN A 93 -5.71 16.48 10.25
N ASP A 94 -6.12 16.74 9.01
CA ASP A 94 -6.90 17.91 8.63
C ASP A 94 -8.40 17.78 8.98
N SER A 95 -8.97 16.58 8.83
CA SER A 95 -10.41 16.31 9.04
C SER A 95 -10.76 15.87 10.46
N GLY A 96 -9.81 15.31 11.20
CA GLY A 96 -9.91 15.11 12.66
C GLY A 96 -9.94 16.43 13.45
N GLY A 97 -9.78 17.55 12.74
CA GLY A 97 -9.93 18.92 13.20
C GLY A 97 -11.21 19.61 12.74
N THR A 98 -12.31 18.88 12.47
CA THR A 98 -13.62 19.52 12.68
C THR A 98 -13.78 19.66 14.18
N SER A 99 -13.14 20.69 14.74
CA SER A 99 -13.71 21.35 15.90
C SER A 99 -15.17 21.57 15.54
N ILE A 100 -16.05 20.78 16.15
CA ILE A 100 -17.38 21.29 16.46
C ILE A 100 -17.08 22.49 17.36
N GLN A 101 -16.77 23.64 16.75
CA GLN A 101 -17.10 24.92 17.32
C GLN A 101 -18.62 24.86 17.44
N THR A 102 -19.07 24.30 18.55
CA THR A 102 -20.31 24.75 19.16
C THR A 102 -20.11 26.24 19.38
N ASP A 103 -20.50 27.03 18.39
CA ASP A 103 -20.86 28.45 18.49
C ASP A 103 -22.08 28.60 19.42
N PHE A 104 -22.00 28.03 20.62
CA PHE A 104 -22.98 28.15 21.71
C PHE A 104 -22.46 29.13 22.77
N ASN A 105 -21.86 30.25 22.35
CA ASN A 105 -21.80 31.41 23.22
C ASN A 105 -21.64 32.72 22.43
N GLN A 106 -22.65 33.06 21.64
CA GLN A 106 -22.85 34.44 21.21
C GLN A 106 -24.34 34.83 21.23
N SER A 107 -24.99 34.68 22.40
CA SER A 107 -26.21 35.44 22.73
C SER A 107 -26.51 35.42 24.24
N ASN A 108 -25.73 36.15 25.04
CA ASN A 108 -26.18 37.13 26.06
C ASN A 108 -24.98 37.64 26.88
#